data_AF-B4F232-F1
#
_entry.id   AF-B4F232-F1
#
_cell.length_a   1.000
_cell.length_b   1.000
_cell.length_c   1.000
_cell.angle_alpha   90.00
_cell.angle_beta   90.00
_cell.angle_gamma   90.00
#
_symmetry.space_group_name_H-M   'P 1'
#
loop_
_entity.id
_entity.type
_entity.pdbx_description
1 polymer ?
#
loop_
_entity_poly.entity_id
_entity_poly.type
_entity_poly.pdbx_seq_one_letter_code
_entity_poly.pdbx_strand_id
1 'polypeptide(L)'
;MDYLPLFVELKQHPVLLVGGGHVAARKAVLLLKAGARLRVIAPQLCDELHLAYQQNQIEWIAGQYQAEHLLGMMLVIVATDDKVLNQQVYLDAQARHIFVNVVDSQPQCSFIFPAIIDRNPILIAISSAGKAPVLVRMIREKLEALLPTSLGTMATIAGKWRNKVKQKLTGFQARCRFWEQAFSGKFASLVASGQLIQAQAQLEQQLSHPDSPQGELALVGAGPGDAGLLTLRGLQVIQQAEVVLYDSLVSADILELVRRDADRICVGKRAGQHSTLQEEINQLIVKYTQLGKRVVRLKGGDPFIFGRGGEELEIAVQHGIPFQVVPGVTAASGASAYAGIPLTHRNYAQSVTFMTGHCQSGGIEPDWQALAQANHTLAIYMGTTKAELISQRLIEQGRSPLTPIAVISCGTRHDQQILTGNLTQLAQLAKQAPTPALLIVGEVAALHHQLAWFGDRQTQHTSAIHSSLVHFA
;
A
#
# COMPACT_ATOMS: atom_id res chain seq x y z
N MET A 1 -18.61 2.24 -2.25
CA MET A 1 -17.94 3.52 -2.53
C MET A 1 -19.04 4.55 -2.63
N ASP A 2 -19.09 5.52 -1.71
CA ASP A 2 -20.24 6.44 -1.56
C ASP A 2 -20.17 7.63 -2.53
N TYR A 3 -18.97 8.00 -2.99
CA TYR A 3 -18.73 9.11 -3.93
C TYR A 3 -17.69 8.69 -4.98
N LEU A 4 -17.89 9.14 -6.23
CA LEU A 4 -16.90 9.04 -7.30
C LEU A 4 -16.02 10.31 -7.30
N PRO A 5 -14.70 10.23 -7.07
CA PRO A 5 -13.83 11.40 -7.14
C PRO A 5 -13.63 11.83 -8.59
N LEU A 6 -14.03 13.07 -8.91
CA LEU A 6 -13.91 13.67 -10.23
C LEU A 6 -13.27 15.05 -10.13
N PHE A 7 -12.49 15.44 -11.15
CA PHE A 7 -12.05 16.81 -11.36
C PHE A 7 -12.93 17.44 -12.45
N VAL A 8 -13.54 18.57 -12.15
CA VAL A 8 -14.47 19.27 -13.06
C VAL A 8 -13.78 20.51 -13.62
N GLU A 9 -13.77 20.66 -14.95
CA GLU A 9 -13.32 21.89 -15.59
C GLU A 9 -14.41 22.96 -15.45
N LEU A 10 -14.12 24.00 -14.66
CA LEU A 10 -15.07 25.11 -14.42
C LEU A 10 -14.75 26.36 -15.23
N LYS A 11 -13.70 26.34 -16.05
CA LYS A 11 -13.27 27.51 -16.80
C LYS A 11 -14.41 28.02 -17.69
N GLN A 12 -14.88 29.24 -17.42
CA GLN A 12 -16.01 29.90 -18.09
C GLN A 12 -17.38 29.22 -17.91
N HIS A 13 -17.50 28.20 -17.06
CA HIS A 13 -18.78 27.56 -16.78
C HIS A 13 -19.56 28.30 -15.67
N PRO A 14 -20.89 28.43 -15.82
CA PRO A 14 -21.74 29.14 -14.87
C PRO A 14 -21.93 28.34 -13.58
N VAL A 15 -21.66 29.00 -12.44
CA VAL A 15 -21.84 28.43 -11.10
C VAL A 15 -22.64 29.40 -10.25
N LEU A 16 -23.65 28.88 -9.54
CA LEU A 16 -24.45 29.65 -8.60
C LEU A 16 -23.93 29.47 -7.17
N LEU A 17 -23.80 30.58 -6.45
CA LEU A 17 -23.54 30.60 -5.02
C LEU A 17 -24.68 31.34 -4.32
N VAL A 18 -25.42 30.62 -3.49
CA VAL A 18 -26.53 31.19 -2.70
C VAL A 18 -26.00 31.49 -1.30
N GLY A 19 -26.05 32.75 -0.90
CA GLY A 19 -25.48 33.26 0.36
C GLY A 19 -24.34 34.25 0.14
N GLY A 20 -24.26 35.25 1.03
CA GLY A 20 -23.31 36.36 0.94
C GLY A 20 -22.35 36.50 2.12
N GLY A 21 -22.37 35.56 3.09
CA GLY A 21 -21.51 35.61 4.27
C GLY A 21 -20.10 35.03 4.05
N HIS A 22 -19.29 34.99 5.10
CA HIS A 22 -17.89 34.50 5.02
C HIS A 22 -17.77 33.01 4.63
N VAL A 23 -18.79 32.18 4.89
CA VAL A 23 -18.83 30.80 4.40
C VAL A 23 -18.89 30.78 2.87
N ALA A 24 -19.76 31.62 2.29
CA ALA A 24 -19.89 31.79 0.85
C ALA A 24 -18.60 32.35 0.25
N ALA A 25 -17.99 33.37 0.87
CA ALA A 25 -16.71 33.93 0.43
C ALA A 25 -15.61 32.87 0.30
N ARG A 26 -15.45 31.99 1.30
CA ARG A 26 -14.47 30.89 1.26
C ARG A 26 -14.71 29.93 0.10
N LYS A 27 -15.97 29.68 -0.29
CA LYS A 27 -16.32 28.85 -1.46
C LYS A 27 -16.05 29.59 -2.76
N ALA A 28 -16.36 30.88 -2.82
CA ALA A 28 -16.11 31.72 -3.99
C ALA A 28 -14.64 31.73 -4.39
N VAL A 29 -13.70 31.82 -3.44
CA VAL A 29 -12.24 31.80 -3.71
C VAL A 29 -11.84 30.59 -4.54
N LEU A 30 -12.31 29.39 -4.18
CA LEU A 30 -11.95 28.16 -4.89
C LEU A 30 -12.57 28.10 -6.30
N LEU A 31 -13.83 28.53 -6.42
CA LEU A 31 -14.56 28.55 -7.70
C LEU A 31 -13.94 29.55 -8.69
N LEU A 32 -13.60 30.75 -8.21
CA LEU A 32 -12.92 31.77 -9.00
C LEU A 32 -11.52 31.31 -9.42
N LYS A 33 -10.77 30.67 -8.51
CA LYS A 33 -9.46 30.09 -8.84
C LYS A 33 -9.55 29.00 -9.92
N ALA A 34 -10.64 28.25 -9.96
CA ALA A 34 -10.93 27.28 -11.00
C ALA A 34 -11.45 27.91 -12.31
N GLY A 35 -11.66 29.23 -12.34
CA GLY A 35 -12.09 29.99 -13.51
C GLY A 35 -13.61 29.97 -13.76
N ALA A 36 -14.41 29.67 -12.74
CA ALA A 36 -15.87 29.66 -12.84
C ALA A 36 -16.43 31.06 -13.14
N ARG A 37 -17.48 31.13 -13.97
CA ARG A 37 -18.32 32.31 -14.08
C ARG A 37 -19.29 32.30 -12.90
N LEU A 38 -18.89 32.93 -11.80
CA LEU A 38 -19.57 32.85 -10.53
C LEU A 38 -20.68 33.90 -10.41
N ARG A 39 -21.91 33.44 -10.17
CA ARG A 39 -23.06 34.27 -9.83
C ARG A 39 -23.41 34.09 -8.37
N VAL A 40 -23.52 35.18 -7.62
CA VAL A 40 -23.82 35.19 -6.19
C VAL A 40 -25.22 35.77 -5.97
N ILE A 41 -26.10 35.02 -5.31
CA ILE A 41 -27.43 35.48 -4.91
C ILE A 41 -27.44 35.68 -3.40
N ALA A 42 -27.57 36.93 -2.96
CA ALA A 42 -27.69 37.26 -1.56
C ALA A 42 -28.28 38.66 -1.38
N PRO A 43 -29.07 38.92 -0.32
CA PRO A 43 -29.52 40.27 -0.01
C PRO A 43 -28.38 41.25 0.25
N GLN A 44 -27.29 40.76 0.85
CA GLN A 44 -26.09 41.52 1.20
C GLN A 44 -24.85 40.64 0.99
N LEU A 45 -23.71 41.28 0.73
CA LEU A 45 -22.40 40.63 0.63
C LEU A 45 -21.52 41.06 1.80
N CYS A 46 -20.71 40.13 2.31
CA CYS A 46 -19.54 40.45 3.12
C CYS A 46 -18.47 41.18 2.29
N ASP A 47 -17.52 41.80 2.97
CA ASP A 47 -16.48 42.65 2.37
C ASP A 47 -15.69 41.93 1.28
N GLU A 48 -15.34 40.65 1.47
CA GLU A 48 -14.55 39.89 0.51
C GLU A 48 -15.30 39.64 -0.80
N LEU A 49 -16.59 39.32 -0.73
CA LEU A 49 -17.44 39.15 -1.92
C LEU A 49 -17.76 40.49 -2.58
N HIS A 50 -17.95 41.55 -1.79
CA HIS A 50 -18.17 42.89 -2.31
C HIS A 50 -16.95 43.39 -3.10
N LEU A 51 -15.73 43.13 -2.60
CA LEU A 51 -14.49 43.43 -3.32
C LEU A 51 -14.39 42.65 -4.64
N ALA A 52 -14.71 41.35 -4.63
CA ALA A 52 -14.72 40.53 -5.85
C ALA A 52 -15.74 41.05 -6.89
N TYR A 53 -16.89 41.55 -6.43
CA TYR A 53 -17.89 42.19 -7.28
C TYR A 53 -17.36 43.49 -7.91
N GLN A 54 -16.75 44.37 -7.11
CA GLN A 54 -16.13 45.60 -7.60
C GLN A 54 -15.02 45.35 -8.63
N GLN A 55 -14.33 44.21 -8.52
CA GLN A 55 -13.30 43.77 -9.46
C GLN A 55 -13.87 43.06 -10.70
N ASN A 56 -15.20 43.00 -10.86
CA ASN A 56 -15.91 42.29 -11.94
C ASN A 56 -15.56 40.78 -12.00
N GLN A 57 -15.21 40.17 -10.86
CA GLN A 57 -14.91 38.74 -10.78
C GLN A 57 -16.17 37.90 -10.59
N ILE A 58 -17.23 38.48 -10.03
CA ILE A 58 -18.52 37.83 -9.79
C ILE A 58 -19.68 38.67 -10.32
N GLU A 59 -20.77 38.01 -10.66
CA GLU A 59 -22.07 38.63 -10.91
C GLU A 59 -22.89 38.58 -9.61
N TRP A 60 -23.29 39.72 -9.06
CA TRP A 60 -24.12 39.77 -7.85
C TRP A 60 -25.58 40.07 -8.19
N ILE A 61 -26.49 39.26 -7.66
CA ILE A 61 -27.92 39.53 -7.66
C ILE A 61 -28.34 39.81 -6.22
N ALA A 62 -28.61 41.10 -5.96
CA ALA A 62 -29.08 41.59 -4.67
C ALA A 62 -30.55 41.19 -4.47
N GLY A 63 -30.81 40.09 -3.76
CA GLY A 63 -32.17 39.62 -3.55
C GLY A 63 -32.27 38.24 -2.93
N GLN A 64 -33.50 37.73 -2.88
CA GLN A 64 -33.80 36.38 -2.44
C GLN A 64 -33.66 35.38 -3.59
N TYR A 65 -33.36 34.14 -3.24
CA TYR A 65 -33.29 33.06 -4.21
C TYR A 65 -34.66 32.74 -4.82
N GLN A 66 -34.66 32.42 -6.12
CA GLN A 66 -35.80 31.93 -6.88
C GLN A 66 -35.30 30.77 -7.77
N ALA A 67 -36.17 29.80 -8.06
CA ALA A 67 -35.81 28.59 -8.80
C ALA A 67 -35.29 28.88 -10.23
N GLU A 68 -35.65 30.03 -10.81
CA GLU A 68 -35.18 30.51 -12.11
C GLU A 68 -33.68 30.83 -12.12
N HIS A 69 -33.09 31.17 -10.96
CA HIS A 69 -31.65 31.44 -10.86
C HIS A 69 -30.78 30.20 -11.15
N LEU A 70 -31.36 28.99 -11.08
CA LEU A 70 -30.68 27.75 -11.45
C LEU A 70 -30.62 27.52 -12.97
N LEU A 71 -31.36 28.30 -13.78
CA LEU A 71 -31.40 28.10 -15.23
C LEU A 71 -30.00 28.28 -15.84
N GLY A 72 -29.56 27.24 -16.55
CA GLY A 72 -28.25 27.20 -17.21
C GLY A 72 -27.07 27.05 -16.26
N MET A 73 -27.27 26.81 -14.97
CA MET A 73 -26.18 26.62 -14.00
C MET A 73 -25.67 25.16 -14.06
N MET A 74 -24.35 24.98 -13.99
CA MET A 74 -23.74 23.65 -13.93
C MET A 74 -23.69 23.13 -12.49
N LEU A 75 -23.30 24.01 -11.55
CA LEU A 75 -23.17 23.70 -10.13
C LEU A 75 -23.91 24.77 -9.31
N VAL A 76 -24.44 24.38 -8.16
CA VAL A 76 -24.92 25.30 -7.13
C VAL A 76 -24.28 24.98 -5.78
N ILE A 77 -23.81 26.01 -5.10
CA ILE A 77 -23.32 25.95 -3.72
C ILE A 77 -24.26 26.78 -2.86
N VAL A 78 -24.72 26.19 -1.76
CA VAL A 78 -25.62 26.85 -0.82
C VAL A 78 -24.88 27.05 0.49
N ALA A 79 -24.64 28.32 0.83
CA ALA A 79 -23.82 28.75 1.96
C ALA A 79 -24.58 29.81 2.78
N THR A 80 -25.76 29.43 3.27
CA THR A 80 -26.63 30.27 4.10
C THR A 80 -26.91 29.61 5.45
N ASP A 81 -27.25 30.41 6.45
CA ASP A 81 -27.69 29.92 7.77
C ASP A 81 -29.19 29.54 7.80
N ASP A 82 -29.93 29.79 6.71
CA ASP A 82 -31.34 29.47 6.57
C ASP A 82 -31.54 28.04 6.07
N LYS A 83 -31.93 27.15 6.99
CA LYS A 83 -32.17 25.73 6.69
C LYS A 83 -33.32 25.50 5.71
N VAL A 84 -34.35 26.34 5.73
CA VAL A 84 -35.52 26.22 4.85
C VAL A 84 -35.11 26.56 3.43
N LEU A 85 -34.42 27.69 3.27
CA LEU A 85 -33.83 28.08 1.99
C LEU A 85 -32.85 27.02 1.47
N ASN A 86 -31.98 26.49 2.34
CA ASN A 86 -31.02 25.46 1.96
C ASN A 86 -31.70 24.20 1.41
N GLN A 87 -32.78 23.77 2.05
CA GLN A 87 -33.57 22.64 1.58
C GLN A 87 -34.30 22.94 0.26
N GLN A 88 -34.84 24.15 0.10
CA GLN A 88 -35.50 24.58 -1.13
C GLN A 88 -34.54 24.53 -2.32
N VAL A 89 -33.37 25.17 -2.20
CA VAL A 89 -32.35 25.18 -3.27
C VAL A 89 -31.91 23.76 -3.62
N TYR A 90 -31.75 22.89 -2.61
CA TYR A 90 -31.43 21.47 -2.83
C TYR A 90 -32.49 20.75 -3.67
N LEU A 91 -33.77 20.88 -3.31
CA LEU A 91 -34.87 20.25 -4.04
C LEU A 91 -34.97 20.78 -5.49
N ASP A 92 -34.84 22.09 -5.66
CA ASP A 92 -34.89 22.73 -6.97
C ASP A 92 -33.74 22.29 -7.90
N ALA A 93 -32.54 22.11 -7.33
CA ALA A 93 -31.36 21.65 -8.05
C ALA A 93 -31.49 20.17 -8.44
N GLN A 94 -31.99 19.33 -7.53
CA GLN A 94 -32.25 17.91 -7.78
C GLN A 94 -33.26 17.72 -8.91
N ALA A 95 -34.36 18.48 -8.90
CA ALA A 95 -35.37 18.45 -9.95
C ALA A 95 -34.83 18.80 -11.35
N ARG A 96 -33.67 19.47 -11.42
CA ARG A 96 -33.01 19.91 -12.67
C ARG A 96 -31.73 19.13 -12.98
N HIS A 97 -31.39 18.12 -12.18
CA HIS A 97 -30.13 17.37 -12.27
C HIS A 97 -28.87 18.26 -12.20
N ILE A 98 -28.94 19.35 -11.43
CA ILE A 98 -27.80 20.24 -11.17
C ILE A 98 -27.06 19.72 -9.94
N PHE A 99 -25.74 19.66 -10.01
CA PHE A 99 -24.93 19.28 -8.85
C PHE A 99 -25.04 20.36 -7.76
N VAL A 100 -25.38 19.94 -6.55
CA VAL A 100 -25.64 20.80 -5.41
C VAL A 100 -24.75 20.42 -4.23
N ASN A 101 -24.16 21.42 -3.60
CA ASN A 101 -23.47 21.30 -2.32
C ASN A 101 -24.09 22.27 -1.33
N VAL A 102 -24.77 21.75 -0.31
CA VAL A 102 -25.24 22.53 0.84
C VAL A 102 -24.18 22.45 1.93
N VAL A 103 -23.62 23.60 2.31
CA VAL A 103 -22.58 23.65 3.33
C VAL A 103 -23.16 23.16 4.67
N ASP A 104 -22.35 22.38 5.39
CA ASP A 104 -22.68 21.77 6.69
C ASP A 104 -23.91 20.83 6.70
N SER A 105 -24.38 20.38 5.53
CA SER A 105 -25.48 19.41 5.38
C SER A 105 -25.16 18.34 4.34
N GLN A 106 -24.43 17.30 4.76
CA GLN A 106 -24.04 16.20 3.87
C GLN A 106 -25.22 15.45 3.21
N PRO A 107 -26.35 15.19 3.89
CA PRO A 107 -27.50 14.53 3.26
C PRO A 107 -28.12 15.35 2.11
N GLN A 108 -27.85 16.66 2.05
CA GLN A 108 -28.34 17.58 1.02
C GLN A 108 -27.25 17.92 -0.02
N CYS A 109 -26.29 17.02 -0.22
CA CYS A 109 -25.20 17.20 -1.19
C CYS A 109 -25.21 16.09 -2.25
N SER A 110 -25.20 16.46 -3.54
CA SER A 110 -24.86 15.53 -4.62
C SER A 110 -23.36 15.51 -4.94
N PHE A 111 -22.60 16.49 -4.45
CA PHE A 111 -21.13 16.47 -4.45
C PHE A 111 -20.56 17.10 -3.17
N ILE A 112 -19.30 16.79 -2.87
CA ILE A 112 -18.58 17.29 -1.70
C ILE A 112 -17.30 18.00 -2.10
N PHE A 113 -16.88 19.00 -1.32
CA PHE A 113 -15.57 19.61 -1.46
C PHE A 113 -14.51 18.77 -0.73
N PRO A 114 -13.50 18.24 -1.42
CA PRO A 114 -12.38 17.58 -0.77
C PRO A 114 -11.41 18.62 -0.17
N ALA A 115 -10.49 18.15 0.65
CA ALA A 115 -9.26 18.88 0.90
C ALA A 115 -8.38 18.80 -0.35
N ILE A 116 -7.87 19.94 -0.83
CA ILE A 116 -7.15 20.06 -2.10
C ILE A 116 -5.70 20.47 -1.83
N ILE A 117 -4.76 19.76 -2.47
CA ILE A 117 -3.37 20.19 -2.62
C ILE A 117 -3.20 20.63 -4.07
N ASP A 118 -2.79 21.88 -4.25
CA ASP A 118 -2.61 22.48 -5.56
C ASP A 118 -1.13 22.59 -5.93
N ARG A 119 -0.77 21.90 -7.02
CA ARG A 119 0.51 21.98 -7.74
C ARG A 119 0.23 22.06 -9.24
N ASN A 120 -0.75 22.88 -9.65
CA ASN A 120 -1.28 23.01 -11.01
C ASN A 120 -0.19 22.82 -12.09
N PRO A 121 -0.33 21.86 -13.03
CA PRO A 121 -1.52 21.03 -13.31
C PRO A 121 -1.67 19.76 -12.47
N ILE A 122 -0.80 19.51 -11.49
CA ILE A 122 -0.96 18.38 -10.58
C ILE A 122 -1.88 18.78 -9.43
N LEU A 123 -3.00 18.06 -9.27
CA LEU A 123 -3.97 18.28 -8.21
C LEU A 123 -4.18 16.99 -7.42
N ILE A 124 -4.30 17.10 -6.10
CA ILE A 124 -4.65 15.98 -5.21
C ILE A 124 -5.89 16.36 -4.42
N ALA A 125 -6.88 15.48 -4.42
CA ALA A 125 -8.13 15.61 -3.68
C ALA A 125 -8.21 14.52 -2.61
N ILE A 126 -8.48 14.90 -1.36
CA ILE A 126 -8.54 14.01 -0.21
C ILE A 126 -9.89 14.19 0.48
N SER A 127 -10.62 13.10 0.74
CA SER A 127 -11.92 13.17 1.40
C SER A 127 -12.20 11.93 2.23
N SER A 128 -12.88 12.14 3.37
CA SER A 128 -13.47 11.10 4.20
C SER A 128 -15.00 11.05 4.05
N ALA A 129 -15.56 11.73 3.05
CA ALA A 129 -17.01 11.92 2.90
C ALA A 129 -17.66 12.40 4.21
N GLY A 130 -17.11 13.46 4.81
CA GLY A 130 -17.60 14.04 6.07
C GLY A 130 -17.27 13.27 7.35
N LYS A 131 -16.83 12.00 7.27
CA LYS A 131 -16.64 11.13 8.46
C LYS A 131 -15.49 11.55 9.40
N ALA A 132 -14.39 12.08 8.87
CA ALA A 132 -13.20 12.43 9.65
C ALA A 132 -12.45 13.67 9.10
N PRO A 133 -13.02 14.89 9.22
CA PRO A 133 -12.40 16.11 8.67
C PRO A 133 -11.01 16.41 9.22
N VAL A 134 -10.76 16.14 10.51
CA VAL A 134 -9.45 16.35 11.15
C VAL A 134 -8.40 15.41 10.58
N LEU A 135 -8.73 14.14 10.37
CA LEU A 135 -7.82 13.17 9.74
C LEU A 135 -7.47 13.59 8.31
N VAL A 136 -8.46 14.04 7.53
CA VAL A 136 -8.24 14.57 6.17
C VAL A 136 -7.28 15.76 6.19
N ARG A 137 -7.43 16.68 7.15
CA ARG A 137 -6.51 17.81 7.32
C ARG A 137 -5.08 17.35 7.62
N MET A 138 -4.90 16.40 8.56
CA MET A 138 -3.59 15.86 8.90
C MET A 138 -2.91 15.16 7.71
N ILE A 139 -3.67 14.40 6.91
CA ILE A 139 -3.14 13.75 5.70
C ILE A 139 -2.75 14.81 4.67
N ARG A 140 -3.58 15.85 4.46
CA ARG A 140 -3.26 16.96 3.56
C ARG A 140 -1.96 17.63 3.96
N GLU A 141 -1.79 17.99 5.22
CA GLU A 141 -0.58 18.66 5.73
C GLU A 141 0.68 17.82 5.50
N LYS A 142 0.63 16.50 5.78
CA LYS A 142 1.74 15.58 5.51
C LYS A 142 2.09 15.53 4.02
N LEU A 143 1.09 15.42 3.15
CA LEU A 143 1.31 15.37 1.71
C LEU A 143 1.82 16.72 1.17
N GLU A 144 1.32 17.85 1.67
CA GLU A 144 1.81 19.18 1.28
C GLU A 144 3.30 19.34 1.57
N ALA A 145 3.77 18.84 2.71
CA ALA A 145 5.18 18.88 3.10
C ALA A 145 6.06 17.96 2.23
N LEU A 146 5.52 16.82 1.77
CA LEU A 146 6.25 15.86 0.94
C LEU A 146 6.33 16.29 -0.53
N LEU A 147 5.36 17.05 -1.04
CA LEU A 147 5.21 17.35 -2.46
C LEU A 147 5.92 18.65 -2.86
N PRO A 148 6.97 18.60 -3.72
CA PRO A 148 7.68 19.79 -4.16
C PRO A 148 6.76 20.82 -4.82
N THR A 149 7.03 22.10 -4.59
CA THR A 149 6.29 23.21 -5.24
C THR A 149 6.53 23.24 -6.75
N SER A 150 7.67 22.71 -7.21
CA SER A 150 8.07 22.62 -8.62
C SER A 150 7.34 21.57 -9.45
N LEU A 151 6.51 20.72 -8.83
CA LEU A 151 5.74 19.66 -9.52
C LEU A 151 4.91 20.20 -10.69
N GLY A 152 4.26 21.34 -10.50
CA GLY A 152 3.46 21.99 -11.55
C GLY A 152 4.29 22.36 -12.77
N THR A 153 5.42 23.03 -12.54
CA THR A 153 6.36 23.40 -13.60
C THR A 153 6.92 22.19 -14.34
N MET A 154 7.27 21.12 -13.60
CA MET A 154 7.73 19.87 -14.21
C MET A 154 6.66 19.27 -15.12
N ALA A 155 5.41 19.20 -14.66
CA ALA A 155 4.30 18.67 -15.44
C ALA A 155 4.00 19.52 -16.69
N THR A 156 4.05 20.86 -16.59
CA THR A 156 3.90 21.76 -17.74
C THR A 156 4.99 21.55 -18.79
N ILE A 157 6.26 21.43 -18.37
CA ILE A 157 7.37 21.16 -19.30
C ILE A 157 7.19 19.78 -19.94
N ALA A 158 6.90 18.75 -19.14
CA ALA A 158 6.69 17.39 -19.65
C ALA A 158 5.55 17.32 -20.68
N GLY A 159 4.46 18.06 -20.46
CA GLY A 159 3.36 18.19 -21.42
C GLY A 159 3.79 18.71 -22.79
N LYS A 160 4.64 19.75 -22.83
CA LYS A 160 5.21 20.29 -24.09
C LYS A 160 6.13 19.31 -24.80
N TRP A 161 6.86 18.50 -24.03
CA TRP A 161 7.82 17.53 -24.53
C TRP A 161 7.20 16.18 -24.93
N ARG A 162 5.96 15.90 -24.52
CA ARG A 162 5.28 14.62 -24.73
C ARG A 162 5.33 14.14 -26.18
N ASN A 163 5.05 15.03 -27.15
CA ASN A 163 5.03 14.67 -28.57
C ASN A 163 6.44 14.35 -29.08
N LYS A 164 7.44 15.14 -28.70
CA LYS A 164 8.85 14.92 -29.07
C LYS A 164 9.38 13.58 -28.53
N VAL A 165 9.06 13.28 -27.26
CA VAL A 165 9.41 12.00 -26.64
C VAL A 165 8.68 10.84 -27.33
N LYS A 166 7.40 11.01 -27.69
CA LYS A 166 6.62 9.98 -28.41
C LYS A 166 7.14 9.68 -29.81
N GLN A 167 7.63 10.68 -30.53
CA GLN A 167 8.22 10.52 -31.86
C GLN A 167 9.53 9.71 -31.82
N LYS A 168 10.35 9.93 -30.78
CA LYS A 168 11.66 9.26 -30.67
C LYS A 168 11.61 7.91 -29.97
N LEU A 169 10.79 7.78 -28.92
CA LEU A 169 10.63 6.57 -28.12
C LEU A 169 9.28 5.91 -28.45
N THR A 170 9.32 4.90 -29.32
CA THR A 170 8.13 4.22 -29.86
C THR A 170 7.44 3.33 -28.83
N GLY A 171 8.20 2.71 -27.91
CA GLY A 171 7.67 1.86 -26.84
C GLY A 171 7.03 2.65 -25.69
N PHE A 172 5.87 2.21 -25.21
CA PHE A 172 5.22 2.80 -24.02
C PHE A 172 6.14 2.81 -22.81
N GLN A 173 6.78 1.68 -22.51
CA GLN A 173 7.67 1.54 -21.36
C GLN A 173 8.92 2.41 -21.45
N ALA A 174 9.53 2.51 -22.64
CA ALA A 174 10.67 3.40 -22.86
C ALA A 174 10.32 4.87 -22.52
N ARG A 175 9.09 5.30 -22.85
CA ARG A 175 8.60 6.64 -22.47
C ARG A 175 8.37 6.76 -20.96
N CYS A 176 7.82 5.74 -20.31
CA CYS A 176 7.65 5.74 -18.85
C CYS A 176 9.00 5.87 -18.14
N ARG A 177 9.99 5.05 -18.51
CA ARG A 177 11.35 5.10 -17.94
C ARG A 177 12.02 6.45 -18.13
N PHE A 178 11.91 7.03 -19.34
CA PHE A 178 12.42 8.37 -19.62
C PHE A 178 11.87 9.40 -18.63
N TRP A 179 10.55 9.40 -18.41
CA TRP A 179 9.91 10.33 -17.49
C TRP A 179 10.23 10.05 -16.02
N GLU A 180 10.28 8.79 -15.60
CA GLU A 180 10.70 8.41 -14.24
C GLU A 180 12.11 8.90 -13.93
N GLN A 181 13.07 8.65 -14.84
CA GLN A 181 14.44 9.14 -14.71
C GLN A 181 14.50 10.67 -14.68
N ALA A 182 13.72 11.34 -15.53
CA ALA A 182 13.67 12.80 -15.55
C ALA A 182 13.13 13.37 -14.23
N PHE A 183 11.99 12.87 -13.74
CA PHE A 183 11.32 13.36 -12.54
C PHE A 183 12.01 13.01 -11.22
N SER A 184 12.95 12.06 -11.24
CA SER A 184 13.78 11.70 -10.08
C SER A 184 15.24 12.16 -10.18
N GLY A 185 15.65 12.67 -11.35
CA GLY A 185 17.04 12.98 -11.65
C GLY A 185 17.34 14.47 -11.81
N LYS A 186 18.36 14.75 -12.64
CA LYS A 186 18.89 16.11 -12.82
C LYS A 186 17.86 17.10 -13.36
N PHE A 187 16.94 16.66 -14.24
CA PHE A 187 15.84 17.51 -14.71
C PHE A 187 15.02 18.07 -13.54
N ALA A 188 14.57 17.22 -12.62
CA ALA A 188 13.78 17.66 -11.46
C ALA A 188 14.54 18.66 -10.58
N SER A 189 15.84 18.44 -10.34
CA SER A 189 16.68 19.35 -9.56
C SER A 189 16.84 20.74 -10.21
N LEU A 190 16.97 20.79 -11.55
CA LEU A 190 17.08 22.04 -12.30
C LEU A 190 15.77 22.82 -12.31
N VAL A 191 14.63 22.13 -12.41
CA VAL A 191 13.32 22.79 -12.31
C VAL A 191 13.09 23.33 -10.90
N ALA A 192 13.45 22.57 -9.87
CA ALA A 192 13.32 23.00 -8.47
C ALA A 192 14.16 24.26 -8.14
N SER A 193 15.31 24.44 -8.82
CA SER A 193 16.17 25.62 -8.68
C SER A 193 15.84 26.76 -9.65
N GLY A 194 14.75 26.66 -10.43
CA GLY A 194 14.33 27.69 -11.39
C GLY A 194 15.15 27.75 -12.69
N GLN A 195 16.06 26.80 -12.92
CA GLN A 195 16.96 26.76 -14.07
C GLN A 195 16.29 26.12 -15.31
N LEU A 196 15.21 26.72 -15.80
CA LEU A 196 14.31 26.09 -16.78
C LEU A 196 14.93 25.81 -18.15
N ILE A 197 15.85 26.66 -18.61
CA ILE A 197 16.55 26.47 -19.90
C ILE A 197 17.45 25.24 -19.82
N GLN A 198 18.24 25.13 -18.75
CA GLN A 198 19.13 23.99 -18.52
C GLN A 198 18.33 22.71 -18.27
N ALA A 199 17.19 22.79 -17.58
CA ALA A 199 16.29 21.65 -17.41
C ALA A 199 15.82 21.09 -18.77
N GLN A 200 15.43 21.96 -19.71
CA GLN A 200 15.05 21.54 -21.06
C GLN A 200 16.22 20.98 -21.86
N ALA A 201 17.41 21.57 -21.75
CA ALA A 201 18.62 21.02 -22.36
C ALA A 201 18.96 19.61 -21.83
N GLN A 202 18.75 19.37 -20.53
CA GLN A 202 18.92 18.05 -19.92
C GLN A 202 17.94 17.01 -20.49
N LEU A 203 16.68 17.38 -20.72
CA LEU A 203 15.72 16.49 -21.40
C LEU A 203 16.15 16.18 -22.83
N GLU A 204 16.68 17.17 -23.56
CA GLU A 204 17.21 16.96 -24.92
C GLU A 204 18.36 15.95 -24.91
N GLN A 205 19.29 16.13 -23.98
CA GLN A 205 20.46 15.28 -23.85
C GLN A 205 20.06 13.83 -23.54
N GLN A 206 19.18 13.63 -22.55
CA GLN A 206 18.66 12.32 -22.17
C GLN A 206 17.89 11.66 -23.32
N LEU A 207 17.12 12.45 -24.07
CA LEU A 207 16.38 11.96 -25.23
C LEU A 207 17.33 11.63 -26.40
N SER A 208 18.48 12.29 -26.50
CA SER A 208 19.51 12.07 -27.53
C SER A 208 20.35 10.83 -27.31
N HIS A 209 20.59 10.49 -26.06
CA HIS A 209 21.33 9.31 -25.66
C HIS A 209 20.44 8.49 -24.73
N PRO A 210 19.34 7.89 -25.24
CA PRO A 210 18.51 7.03 -24.42
C PRO A 210 19.35 5.83 -23.98
N ASP A 211 19.36 5.54 -22.68
CA ASP A 211 19.97 4.31 -22.19
C ASP A 211 19.36 3.12 -22.95
N SER A 212 20.20 2.23 -23.47
CA SER A 212 19.72 0.96 -23.99
C SER A 212 18.94 0.27 -22.88
N PRO A 213 17.67 -0.12 -23.10
CA PRO A 213 16.86 -0.75 -22.06
C PRO A 213 17.43 -2.13 -21.76
N GLN A 214 18.39 -2.20 -20.84
CA GLN A 214 18.83 -3.45 -20.26
C GLN A 214 17.72 -3.91 -19.32
N GLY A 215 17.22 -5.12 -19.52
CA GLY A 215 16.30 -5.71 -18.56
C GLY A 215 17.04 -6.00 -17.27
N GLU A 216 16.34 -5.87 -16.16
CA GLU A 216 16.90 -6.07 -14.83
C GLU A 216 16.00 -7.00 -14.03
N LEU A 217 16.61 -7.70 -13.07
CA LEU A 217 15.92 -8.58 -12.15
C LEU A 217 16.00 -8.01 -10.72
N ALA A 218 14.87 -7.90 -10.04
CA ALA A 218 14.85 -7.65 -8.61
C ALA A 218 14.20 -8.82 -7.88
N LEU A 219 14.95 -9.50 -7.00
CA LEU A 219 14.36 -10.43 -6.03
C LEU A 219 13.86 -9.63 -4.85
N VAL A 220 12.58 -9.75 -4.53
CA VAL A 220 11.94 -8.97 -3.45
C VAL A 220 11.27 -9.90 -2.47
N GLY A 221 11.62 -9.77 -1.19
CA GLY A 221 10.92 -10.42 -0.09
C GLY A 221 9.61 -9.71 0.20
N ALA A 222 8.50 -10.42 0.03
CA ALA A 222 7.15 -9.94 0.30
C ALA A 222 6.84 -9.86 1.80
N GLY A 223 7.60 -10.56 2.64
CA GLY A 223 7.22 -10.77 4.03
C GLY A 223 6.27 -11.97 4.20
N PRO A 224 5.85 -12.27 5.44
CA PRO A 224 5.10 -13.48 5.77
C PRO A 224 3.60 -13.44 5.41
N GLY A 225 3.06 -12.25 5.11
CA GLY A 225 1.68 -12.10 4.68
C GLY A 225 1.14 -10.68 4.82
N ASP A 226 1.32 -10.06 6.00
CA ASP A 226 0.88 -8.68 6.26
C ASP A 226 1.58 -7.69 5.31
N ALA A 227 0.80 -6.93 4.54
CA ALA A 227 1.31 -5.93 3.62
C ALA A 227 2.08 -4.79 4.33
N GLY A 228 1.80 -4.54 5.61
CA GLY A 228 2.55 -3.61 6.46
C GLY A 228 3.98 -4.05 6.76
N LEU A 229 4.30 -5.33 6.55
CA LEU A 229 5.67 -5.87 6.70
C LEU A 229 6.47 -5.87 5.40
N LEU A 230 5.87 -5.44 4.28
CA LEU A 230 6.62 -5.17 3.07
C LEU A 230 7.58 -4.00 3.32
N THR A 231 8.86 -4.17 2.99
CA THR A 231 9.83 -3.10 3.19
C THR A 231 9.52 -1.92 2.26
N LEU A 232 9.88 -0.70 2.69
CA LEU A 232 9.73 0.49 1.84
C LEU A 232 10.44 0.33 0.49
N ARG A 233 11.62 -0.30 0.49
CA ARG A 233 12.34 -0.62 -0.75
C ARG A 233 11.59 -1.64 -1.60
N GLY A 234 10.98 -2.66 -0.99
CA GLY A 234 10.15 -3.64 -1.69
C GLY A 234 8.98 -2.97 -2.39
N LEU A 235 8.23 -2.12 -1.67
CA LEU A 235 7.12 -1.34 -2.22
C LEU A 235 7.54 -0.48 -3.42
N GLN A 236 8.66 0.24 -3.31
CA GLN A 236 9.20 1.07 -4.40
C GLN A 236 9.51 0.23 -5.64
N VAL A 237 10.14 -0.93 -5.46
CA VAL A 237 10.55 -1.80 -6.57
C VAL A 237 9.33 -2.44 -7.25
N ILE A 238 8.34 -2.93 -6.50
CA ILE A 238 7.13 -3.52 -7.11
C ILE A 238 6.25 -2.48 -7.84
N GLN A 239 6.34 -1.20 -7.47
CA GLN A 239 5.65 -0.10 -8.15
C GLN A 239 6.33 0.32 -9.46
N GLN A 240 7.60 -0.06 -9.66
CA GLN A 240 8.37 0.21 -10.88
C GLN A 240 8.43 -1.01 -11.82
N ALA A 241 7.93 -2.16 -11.35
CA ALA A 241 7.96 -3.42 -12.09
C ALA A 241 7.12 -3.34 -13.36
N GLU A 242 7.61 -3.96 -14.43
CA GLU A 242 6.84 -4.17 -15.66
C GLU A 242 6.29 -5.60 -15.70
N VAL A 243 7.00 -6.55 -15.09
CA VAL A 243 6.56 -7.93 -14.90
C VAL A 243 6.82 -8.32 -13.44
N VAL A 244 5.83 -8.91 -12.80
CA VAL A 244 5.96 -9.48 -11.45
C VAL A 244 5.71 -10.98 -11.53
N LEU A 245 6.76 -11.76 -11.30
CA LEU A 245 6.72 -13.21 -11.12
C LEU A 245 6.56 -13.51 -9.62
N TYR A 246 5.41 -14.04 -9.19
CA TYR A 246 5.10 -14.21 -7.77
C TYR A 246 4.69 -15.63 -7.39
N ASP A 247 4.98 -16.00 -6.14
CA ASP A 247 4.63 -17.32 -5.59
C ASP A 247 3.24 -17.33 -4.97
N SER A 248 2.69 -18.54 -4.76
CA SER A 248 1.40 -18.73 -4.08
C SER A 248 1.42 -18.30 -2.61
N LEU A 249 2.60 -18.08 -2.02
CA LEU A 249 2.77 -17.57 -0.65
C LEU A 249 2.67 -16.05 -0.53
N VAL A 250 2.66 -15.31 -1.65
CA VAL A 250 2.48 -13.86 -1.63
C VAL A 250 1.00 -13.54 -1.42
N SER A 251 0.69 -12.71 -0.43
CA SER A 251 -0.69 -12.35 -0.08
C SER A 251 -1.35 -11.47 -1.15
N ALA A 252 -2.68 -11.52 -1.23
CA ALA A 252 -3.46 -10.68 -2.12
C ALA A 252 -3.23 -9.18 -1.84
N ASP A 253 -3.19 -8.80 -0.56
CA ASP A 253 -2.97 -7.42 -0.11
C ASP A 253 -1.65 -6.85 -0.66
N ILE A 254 -0.57 -7.65 -0.74
CA ILE A 254 0.69 -7.23 -1.35
C ILE A 254 0.57 -7.12 -2.88
N LEU A 255 -0.15 -8.04 -3.53
CA LEU A 255 -0.37 -7.99 -4.97
C LEU A 255 -1.22 -6.79 -5.42
N GLU A 256 -2.02 -6.21 -4.53
CA GLU A 256 -2.75 -4.96 -4.76
C GLU A 256 -1.82 -3.73 -4.77
N LEU A 257 -0.66 -3.80 -4.11
CA LEU A 257 0.35 -2.74 -4.10
C LEU A 257 1.21 -2.72 -5.38
N VAL A 258 1.18 -3.79 -6.16
CA VAL A 258 1.87 -3.89 -7.45
C VAL A 258 1.29 -2.87 -8.43
N ARG A 259 2.17 -2.30 -9.27
CA ARG A 259 1.78 -1.38 -10.35
C ARG A 259 0.63 -1.95 -11.19
N ARG A 260 -0.45 -1.17 -11.40
CA ARG A 260 -1.71 -1.68 -11.99
C ARG A 260 -1.55 -2.26 -13.41
N ASP A 261 -0.64 -1.71 -14.19
CA ASP A 261 -0.32 -2.08 -15.58
C ASP A 261 0.89 -3.02 -15.70
N ALA A 262 1.39 -3.58 -14.59
CA ALA A 262 2.40 -4.63 -14.63
C ALA A 262 1.77 -5.99 -14.97
N ASP A 263 2.47 -6.78 -15.80
CA ASP A 263 2.11 -8.18 -16.05
C ASP A 263 2.33 -8.98 -14.76
N ARG A 264 1.27 -9.55 -14.18
CA ARG A 264 1.34 -10.37 -12.97
C ARG A 264 1.25 -11.84 -13.33
N ILE A 265 2.32 -12.60 -13.07
CA ILE A 265 2.45 -14.00 -13.46
C ILE A 265 2.67 -14.85 -12.20
N CYS A 266 1.67 -15.67 -11.87
CA CYS A 266 1.78 -16.62 -10.77
C CYS A 266 2.66 -17.79 -11.20
N VAL A 267 3.75 -18.04 -10.47
CA VAL A 267 4.68 -19.15 -10.72
C VAL A 267 4.66 -20.22 -9.62
N GLY A 268 3.87 -20.01 -8.55
CA GLY A 268 3.76 -20.94 -7.42
C GLY A 268 2.74 -22.08 -7.62
N LYS A 269 2.90 -23.15 -6.84
CA LYS A 269 2.00 -24.32 -6.82
C LYS A 269 0.62 -23.92 -6.25
N ARG A 270 -0.45 -24.18 -6.99
CA ARG A 270 -1.79 -24.41 -6.43
C ARG A 270 -1.98 -25.91 -6.29
N ALA A 271 -2.47 -26.37 -5.14
CA ALA A 271 -2.78 -27.78 -4.92
C ALA A 271 -3.65 -28.32 -6.08
N GLY A 272 -3.13 -29.31 -6.82
CA GLY A 272 -3.84 -29.98 -7.92
C GLY A 272 -3.51 -29.54 -9.36
N GLN A 273 -2.62 -28.57 -9.60
CA GLN A 273 -2.18 -28.20 -10.97
C GLN A 273 -0.69 -28.48 -11.21
N HIS A 274 -0.35 -28.82 -12.46
CA HIS A 274 1.03 -29.08 -12.90
C HIS A 274 1.97 -27.97 -12.43
N SER A 275 3.00 -28.37 -11.68
CA SER A 275 4.02 -27.48 -11.12
C SER A 275 4.79 -26.81 -12.24
N THR A 276 4.94 -25.49 -12.19
CA THR A 276 6.02 -24.82 -12.93
C THR A 276 7.33 -25.37 -12.38
N LEU A 277 8.18 -25.96 -13.23
CA LEU A 277 9.51 -26.41 -12.79
C LEU A 277 10.36 -25.18 -12.49
N GLN A 278 11.35 -25.29 -11.58
CA GLN A 278 12.23 -24.15 -11.27
C GLN A 278 12.91 -23.62 -12.55
N GLU A 279 13.24 -24.52 -13.48
CA GLU A 279 13.80 -24.19 -14.79
C GLU A 279 12.88 -23.29 -15.63
N GLU A 280 11.57 -23.50 -15.57
CA GLU A 280 10.60 -22.67 -16.29
C GLU A 280 10.50 -21.26 -15.69
N ILE A 281 10.59 -21.14 -14.35
CA ILE A 281 10.68 -19.82 -13.68
C ILE A 281 11.93 -19.08 -14.14
N ASN A 282 13.06 -19.79 -14.16
CA ASN A 282 14.34 -19.26 -14.61
C ASN A 282 14.28 -18.82 -16.08
N GLN A 283 13.63 -19.59 -16.95
CA GLN A 283 13.39 -19.22 -18.35
C GLN A 283 12.50 -17.99 -18.49
N LEU A 284 11.47 -17.83 -17.65
CA LEU A 284 10.64 -16.62 -17.66
C LEU A 284 11.45 -15.38 -17.26
N ILE A 285 12.32 -15.49 -16.24
CA ILE A 285 13.23 -14.41 -15.84
C ILE A 285 14.10 -14.00 -17.02
N VAL A 286 14.77 -14.95 -17.66
CA VAL A 286 15.65 -14.68 -18.81
C VAL A 286 14.85 -14.10 -19.98
N LYS A 287 13.70 -14.68 -20.32
CA LYS A 287 12.82 -14.20 -21.40
C LYS A 287 12.44 -12.74 -21.23
N TYR A 288 11.91 -12.35 -20.06
CA TYR A 288 11.41 -10.98 -19.87
C TYR A 288 12.55 -9.96 -19.73
N THR A 289 13.67 -10.35 -19.12
CA THR A 289 14.85 -9.47 -19.04
C THR A 289 15.52 -9.28 -20.40
N GLN A 290 15.58 -10.30 -21.26
CA GLN A 290 16.04 -10.17 -22.65
C GLN A 290 15.14 -9.26 -23.50
N LEU A 291 13.84 -9.19 -23.18
CA LEU A 291 12.92 -8.19 -23.75
C LEU A 291 13.14 -6.77 -23.19
N GLY A 292 14.20 -6.58 -22.40
CA GLY A 292 14.56 -5.31 -21.79
C GLY A 292 13.70 -4.94 -20.59
N LYS A 293 12.84 -5.84 -20.05
CA LYS A 293 11.87 -5.49 -19.02
C LYS A 293 12.46 -5.42 -17.60
N ARG A 294 11.83 -4.61 -16.74
CA ARG A 294 12.05 -4.63 -15.28
C ARG A 294 11.26 -5.78 -14.66
N VAL A 295 11.95 -6.88 -14.35
CA VAL A 295 11.35 -8.09 -13.79
C VAL A 295 11.50 -8.09 -12.28
N VAL A 296 10.39 -8.17 -11.57
CA VAL A 296 10.39 -8.43 -10.13
C VAL A 296 10.04 -9.88 -9.89
N ARG A 297 10.90 -10.57 -9.15
CA ARG A 297 10.65 -11.88 -8.58
C ARG A 297 10.21 -11.70 -7.12
N LEU A 298 8.89 -11.71 -6.89
CA LEU A 298 8.29 -11.46 -5.58
C LEU A 298 8.09 -12.77 -4.82
N LYS A 299 8.78 -12.94 -3.70
CA LYS A 299 8.89 -14.21 -2.97
C LYS A 299 8.32 -14.05 -1.57
N GLY A 300 7.55 -15.03 -1.11
CA GLY A 300 7.04 -15.04 0.27
C GLY A 300 8.18 -15.07 1.29
N GLY A 301 8.05 -14.30 2.38
CA GLY A 301 9.10 -14.17 3.39
C GLY A 301 10.31 -13.39 2.87
N ASP A 302 11.49 -14.01 2.98
CA ASP A 302 12.77 -13.47 2.52
C ASP A 302 13.32 -14.28 1.32
N PRO A 303 13.91 -13.64 0.29
CA PRO A 303 14.41 -14.35 -0.89
C PRO A 303 15.46 -15.43 -0.62
N PHE A 304 16.28 -15.26 0.42
CA PHE A 304 17.44 -16.12 0.71
C PHE A 304 17.23 -17.08 1.88
N ILE A 305 16.13 -16.96 2.62
CA ILE A 305 15.77 -17.94 3.67
C ILE A 305 14.78 -18.95 3.09
N PHE A 306 15.30 -20.11 2.68
CA PHE A 306 14.54 -21.22 2.06
C PHE A 306 13.70 -20.83 0.84
N GLY A 307 13.99 -19.69 0.22
CA GLY A 307 13.27 -19.17 -0.95
C GLY A 307 13.85 -19.61 -2.29
N ARG A 308 15.02 -20.26 -2.34
CA ARG A 308 15.78 -20.57 -3.58
C ARG A 308 16.20 -19.33 -4.39
N GLY A 309 16.31 -18.16 -3.74
CA GLY A 309 16.73 -16.95 -4.44
C GLY A 309 18.16 -17.01 -5.01
N GLY A 310 19.05 -17.79 -4.39
CA GLY A 310 20.41 -18.01 -4.92
C GLY A 310 20.41 -18.66 -6.30
N GLU A 311 19.66 -19.75 -6.46
CA GLU A 311 19.53 -20.47 -7.74
C GLU A 311 18.98 -19.56 -8.86
N GLU A 312 17.99 -18.72 -8.54
CA GLU A 312 17.41 -17.77 -9.50
C GLU A 312 18.43 -16.68 -9.93
N LEU A 313 19.33 -16.28 -9.03
CA LEU A 313 20.40 -15.31 -9.32
C LEU A 313 21.57 -15.90 -10.08
N GLU A 314 21.92 -17.16 -9.88
CA GLU A 314 22.95 -17.85 -10.67
C GLU A 314 22.61 -17.81 -12.16
N ILE A 315 21.34 -18.00 -12.50
CA ILE A 315 20.84 -17.85 -13.88
C ILE A 315 20.99 -16.42 -14.38
N ALA A 316 20.71 -15.42 -13.53
CA ALA A 316 20.89 -14.02 -13.88
C ALA A 316 22.37 -13.70 -14.20
N VAL A 317 23.30 -14.21 -13.37
CA VAL A 317 24.76 -14.09 -13.62
C VAL A 317 25.14 -14.76 -14.94
N GLN A 318 24.70 -15.99 -15.19
CA GLN A 318 25.02 -16.74 -16.41
C GLN A 318 24.59 -16.00 -17.70
N HIS A 319 23.51 -15.22 -17.64
CA HIS A 319 22.98 -14.46 -18.77
C HIS A 319 23.36 -12.98 -18.77
N GLY A 320 24.24 -12.53 -17.85
CA GLY A 320 24.66 -11.13 -17.76
C GLY A 320 23.54 -10.15 -17.42
N ILE A 321 22.50 -10.63 -16.70
CA ILE A 321 21.36 -9.82 -16.30
C ILE A 321 21.72 -9.04 -15.03
N PRO A 322 21.63 -7.70 -15.01
CA PRO A 322 21.82 -6.91 -13.80
C PRO A 322 20.70 -7.22 -12.81
N PHE A 323 21.07 -7.40 -11.55
CA PHE A 323 20.10 -7.71 -10.51
C PHE A 323 20.34 -7.01 -9.19
N GLN A 324 19.28 -6.96 -8.38
CA GLN A 324 19.32 -6.53 -6.98
C GLN A 324 18.48 -7.48 -6.12
N VAL A 325 18.78 -7.51 -4.82
CA VAL A 325 18.01 -8.26 -3.82
C VAL A 325 17.49 -7.27 -2.78
N VAL A 326 16.19 -7.31 -2.56
CA VAL A 326 15.52 -6.57 -1.49
C VAL A 326 15.07 -7.58 -0.44
N PRO A 327 15.69 -7.58 0.75
CA PRO A 327 15.33 -8.53 1.80
C PRO A 327 13.90 -8.30 2.30
N GLY A 328 13.31 -9.35 2.85
CA GLY A 328 11.98 -9.33 3.43
C GLY A 328 11.99 -9.77 4.89
N VAL A 329 10.90 -9.49 5.60
CA VAL A 329 10.69 -10.09 6.91
C VAL A 329 10.46 -11.59 6.72
N THR A 330 11.36 -12.43 7.22
CA THR A 330 11.20 -13.88 7.11
C THR A 330 10.08 -14.41 8.01
N ALA A 331 9.51 -15.58 7.67
CA ALA A 331 8.38 -16.15 8.41
C ALA A 331 8.69 -16.37 9.89
N ALA A 332 9.91 -16.81 10.24
CA ALA A 332 10.31 -16.95 11.64
C ALA A 332 10.20 -15.63 12.39
N SER A 333 10.75 -14.53 11.87
CA SER A 333 10.70 -13.24 12.56
C SER A 333 9.29 -12.68 12.68
N GLY A 334 8.52 -12.68 11.59
CA GLY A 334 7.17 -12.10 11.59
C GLY A 334 6.17 -12.95 12.38
N ALA A 335 6.11 -14.25 12.11
CA ALA A 335 5.15 -15.14 12.77
C ALA A 335 5.43 -15.24 14.28
N SER A 336 6.70 -15.30 14.70
CA SER A 336 7.01 -15.36 16.13
C SER A 336 6.63 -14.06 16.86
N ALA A 337 6.92 -12.90 16.26
CA ALA A 337 6.56 -11.60 16.83
C ALA A 337 5.04 -11.45 16.99
N TYR A 338 4.27 -11.80 15.96
CA TYR A 338 2.80 -11.72 15.99
C TYR A 338 2.17 -12.84 16.83
N ALA A 339 2.88 -13.94 17.09
CA ALA A 339 2.45 -14.95 18.04
C ALA A 339 2.82 -14.62 19.50
N GLY A 340 3.56 -13.54 19.78
CA GLY A 340 4.07 -13.31 21.14
C GLY A 340 5.08 -14.37 21.59
N ILE A 341 5.82 -14.97 20.64
CA ILE A 341 6.85 -15.96 20.91
C ILE A 341 8.20 -15.36 20.47
N PRO A 342 8.98 -14.76 21.37
CA PRO A 342 10.29 -14.24 20.98
C PRO A 342 11.23 -15.41 20.63
N LEU A 343 11.98 -15.31 19.53
CA LEU A 343 12.90 -16.39 19.14
C LEU A 343 14.05 -16.56 20.15
N THR A 344 14.41 -15.50 20.86
CA THR A 344 15.42 -15.49 21.92
C THR A 344 14.86 -14.89 23.19
N HIS A 345 15.26 -15.42 24.33
CA HIS A 345 14.97 -14.82 25.63
C HIS A 345 16.09 -15.20 26.59
N ARG A 346 16.54 -14.25 27.43
CA ARG A 346 17.76 -14.38 28.25
C ARG A 346 17.83 -15.68 29.06
N ASN A 347 16.68 -16.13 29.57
CA ASN A 347 16.58 -17.32 30.43
C ASN A 347 16.28 -18.62 29.65
N TYR A 348 15.99 -18.55 28.35
CA TYR A 348 15.45 -19.68 27.59
C TYR A 348 16.24 -20.04 26.34
N ALA A 349 16.78 -19.07 25.60
CA ALA A 349 17.48 -19.37 24.36
C ALA A 349 18.58 -18.36 24.06
N GLN A 350 19.80 -18.86 23.86
CA GLN A 350 20.97 -18.08 23.46
C GLN A 350 21.24 -18.17 21.95
N SER A 351 20.64 -19.17 21.29
CA SER A 351 20.77 -19.43 19.86
C SER A 351 19.40 -19.67 19.24
N VAL A 352 19.32 -19.44 17.93
CA VAL A 352 18.16 -19.74 17.10
C VAL A 352 18.65 -20.48 15.85
N THR A 353 18.01 -21.59 15.52
CA THR A 353 18.28 -22.30 14.26
C THR A 353 17.05 -22.27 13.37
N PHE A 354 17.25 -21.78 12.15
CA PHE A 354 16.28 -21.91 11.06
C PHE A 354 16.59 -23.18 10.28
N MET A 355 15.60 -24.05 10.14
CA MET A 355 15.77 -25.30 9.40
C MET A 355 14.55 -25.59 8.54
N THR A 356 14.74 -26.37 7.48
CA THR A 356 13.65 -26.93 6.68
C THR A 356 13.36 -28.36 7.13
N GLY A 357 12.08 -28.70 7.31
CA GLY A 357 11.65 -30.08 7.50
C GLY A 357 11.63 -30.89 6.20
N HIS A 358 11.76 -30.23 5.04
CA HIS A 358 11.84 -30.86 3.73
C HIS A 358 13.29 -30.80 3.23
N CYS A 359 14.02 -31.90 3.39
CA CYS A 359 15.34 -32.10 2.79
C CYS A 359 15.20 -32.62 1.35
N GLN A 360 16.16 -32.29 0.48
CA GLN A 360 16.23 -32.85 -0.87
C GLN A 360 16.31 -34.38 -0.81
N SER A 361 15.56 -35.08 -1.67
CA SER A 361 15.60 -36.56 -1.74
C SER A 361 17.03 -37.05 -1.98
N GLY A 362 17.58 -37.84 -1.05
CA GLY A 362 18.97 -38.32 -1.10
C GLY A 362 20.02 -37.36 -0.51
N GLY A 363 19.60 -36.24 0.10
CA GLY A 363 20.48 -35.33 0.81
C GLY A 363 20.91 -35.84 2.19
N ILE A 364 21.89 -35.16 2.79
CA ILE A 364 22.41 -35.46 4.13
C ILE A 364 21.34 -35.11 5.17
N GLU A 365 21.07 -36.02 6.13
CA GLU A 365 20.16 -35.73 7.23
C GLU A 365 20.69 -34.57 8.10
N PRO A 366 19.82 -33.77 8.73
CA PRO A 366 20.24 -32.77 9.70
C PRO A 366 21.01 -33.40 10.86
N ASP A 367 21.94 -32.65 11.46
CA ASP A 367 22.57 -33.03 12.72
C ASP A 367 21.55 -32.95 13.87
N TRP A 368 20.83 -34.04 14.09
CA TRP A 368 19.79 -34.13 15.12
C TRP A 368 20.34 -33.96 16.53
N GLN A 369 21.60 -34.34 16.78
CA GLN A 369 22.23 -34.19 18.09
C GLN A 369 22.44 -32.71 18.42
N ALA A 370 22.92 -31.93 17.45
CA ALA A 370 23.07 -30.48 17.61
C ALA A 370 21.70 -29.79 17.80
N LEU A 371 20.66 -30.21 17.07
CA LEU A 371 19.31 -29.62 17.15
C LEU A 371 18.58 -29.95 18.47
N ALA A 372 18.92 -31.07 19.11
CA ALA A 372 18.31 -31.51 20.37
C ALA A 372 18.83 -30.76 21.61
N GLN A 373 19.84 -29.90 21.47
CA GLN A 373 20.39 -29.15 22.60
C GLN A 373 19.34 -28.27 23.30
N ALA A 374 19.43 -28.21 24.63
CA ALA A 374 18.66 -27.28 25.45
C ALA A 374 19.15 -25.83 25.23
N ASN A 375 18.37 -24.85 25.70
CA ASN A 375 18.69 -23.41 25.58
C ASN A 375 18.80 -22.90 24.13
N HIS A 376 18.05 -23.53 23.22
CA HIS A 376 18.09 -23.27 21.78
C HIS A 376 16.68 -23.31 21.19
N THR A 377 16.29 -22.26 20.46
CA THR A 377 15.01 -22.22 19.73
C THR A 377 15.19 -22.77 18.30
N LEU A 378 14.37 -23.75 17.92
CA LEU A 378 14.27 -24.22 16.54
C LEU A 378 13.05 -23.56 15.86
N ALA A 379 13.26 -22.91 14.71
CA ALA A 379 12.18 -22.46 13.84
C ALA A 379 12.21 -23.27 12.53
N ILE A 380 11.20 -24.11 12.35
CA ILE A 380 11.17 -25.15 11.33
C ILE A 380 10.17 -24.77 10.24
N TYR A 381 10.69 -24.53 9.05
CA TYR A 381 9.96 -24.24 7.83
C TYR A 381 9.55 -25.55 7.15
N MET A 382 8.40 -25.56 6.47
CA MET A 382 7.96 -26.71 5.66
C MET A 382 7.95 -28.05 6.45
N GLY A 383 7.80 -27.98 7.78
CA GLY A 383 7.97 -29.12 8.68
C GLY A 383 6.70 -29.89 9.00
N THR A 384 5.51 -29.38 8.64
CA THR A 384 4.23 -29.98 9.06
C THR A 384 4.09 -31.44 8.64
N THR A 385 4.51 -31.79 7.42
CA THR A 385 4.47 -33.17 6.91
C THR A 385 5.47 -34.11 7.57
N LYS A 386 6.55 -33.58 8.15
CA LYS A 386 7.62 -34.34 8.83
C LYS A 386 7.64 -34.14 10.34
N ALA A 387 6.59 -33.53 10.90
CA ALA A 387 6.51 -33.17 12.31
C ALA A 387 6.70 -34.37 13.24
N GLU A 388 6.17 -35.54 12.87
CA GLU A 388 6.31 -36.79 13.62
C GLU A 388 7.77 -37.30 13.67
N LEU A 389 8.45 -37.31 12.52
CA LEU A 389 9.86 -37.67 12.45
C LEU A 389 10.73 -36.69 13.24
N ILE A 390 10.45 -35.39 13.10
CA ILE A 390 11.19 -34.33 13.81
C ILE A 390 11.05 -34.51 15.32
N SER A 391 9.83 -34.71 15.84
CA SER A 391 9.63 -34.88 17.29
C SER A 391 10.32 -36.14 17.80
N GLN A 392 10.23 -37.26 17.07
CA GLN A 392 10.87 -38.53 17.46
C GLN A 392 12.40 -38.37 17.54
N ARG A 393 13.02 -37.85 16.48
CA ARG A 393 14.49 -37.68 16.43
C ARG A 393 15.01 -36.72 17.50
N LEU A 394 14.31 -35.61 17.77
CA LEU A 394 14.72 -34.68 18.83
C LEU A 394 14.66 -35.34 20.21
N ILE A 395 13.61 -36.14 20.49
CA ILE A 395 13.47 -36.86 21.76
C ILE A 395 14.54 -37.95 21.91
N GLU A 396 14.79 -38.73 20.84
CA GLU A 396 15.84 -39.76 20.81
C GLU A 396 17.23 -39.19 21.11
N GLN A 397 17.50 -37.97 20.64
CA GLN A 397 18.76 -37.26 20.87
C GLN A 397 18.80 -36.49 22.21
N GLY A 398 17.83 -36.69 23.09
CA GLY A 398 17.84 -36.21 24.47
C GLY A 398 17.07 -34.91 24.72
N ARG A 399 16.34 -34.38 23.73
CA ARG A 399 15.44 -33.23 23.98
C ARG A 399 14.24 -33.67 24.81
N SER A 400 13.87 -32.88 25.81
CA SER A 400 12.76 -33.22 26.70
C SER A 400 11.44 -33.40 25.90
N PRO A 401 10.69 -34.49 26.10
CA PRO A 401 9.35 -34.66 25.51
C PRO A 401 8.36 -33.56 25.92
N LEU A 402 8.63 -32.90 27.05
CA LEU A 402 7.82 -31.80 27.59
C LEU A 402 8.26 -30.42 27.08
N THR A 403 9.29 -30.33 26.21
CA THR A 403 9.71 -29.05 25.64
C THR A 403 8.52 -28.35 24.98
N PRO A 404 8.24 -27.08 25.32
CA PRO A 404 7.15 -26.32 24.71
C PRO A 404 7.33 -26.18 23.19
N ILE A 405 6.21 -26.26 22.47
CA ILE A 405 6.16 -26.05 21.03
C ILE A 405 4.99 -25.14 20.65
N ALA A 406 5.12 -24.51 19.49
CA ALA A 406 4.04 -23.79 18.85
C ALA A 406 3.99 -24.09 17.34
N VAL A 407 2.79 -24.25 16.80
CA VAL A 407 2.52 -24.33 15.37
C VAL A 407 1.77 -23.07 14.97
N ILE A 408 2.41 -22.22 14.16
CA ILE A 408 1.89 -20.91 13.77
C ILE A 408 1.52 -20.95 12.29
N SER A 409 0.24 -21.00 12.01
CA SER A 409 -0.34 -20.98 10.66
C SER A 409 -0.64 -19.57 10.22
N CYS A 410 -0.40 -19.28 8.94
CA CYS A 410 -0.75 -17.99 8.32
C CYS A 410 -0.23 -16.77 9.12
N GLY A 411 0.99 -16.88 9.66
CA GLY A 411 1.56 -15.85 10.55
C GLY A 411 1.43 -14.44 9.98
N THR A 412 1.11 -13.47 10.85
CA THR A 412 0.87 -12.05 10.57
C THR A 412 -0.44 -11.71 9.84
N ARG A 413 -1.13 -12.70 9.27
CA ARG A 413 -2.40 -12.48 8.57
C ARG A 413 -3.58 -12.45 9.55
N HIS A 414 -4.71 -11.89 9.14
CA HIS A 414 -5.92 -11.83 9.95
C HIS A 414 -6.48 -13.23 10.32
N ASP A 415 -6.20 -14.24 9.49
CA ASP A 415 -6.56 -15.64 9.68
C ASP A 415 -5.42 -16.45 10.34
N GLN A 416 -4.50 -15.78 11.06
CA GLN A 416 -3.45 -16.43 11.84
C GLN A 416 -4.05 -17.39 12.87
N GLN A 417 -3.50 -18.61 12.95
CA GLN A 417 -3.86 -19.58 13.97
C GLN A 417 -2.60 -20.06 14.69
N ILE A 418 -2.69 -20.22 16.01
CA ILE A 418 -1.58 -20.66 16.86
C ILE A 418 -2.06 -21.85 17.69
N LEU A 419 -1.35 -22.96 17.56
CA LEU A 419 -1.57 -24.14 18.38
C LEU A 419 -0.32 -24.37 19.23
N THR A 420 -0.46 -24.34 20.55
CA THR A 420 0.63 -24.57 21.51
C THR A 420 0.49 -25.92 22.20
N GLY A 421 1.61 -26.53 22.56
CA GLY A 421 1.63 -27.80 23.29
C GLY A 421 3.05 -28.16 23.70
N ASN A 422 3.31 -29.45 23.83
CA ASN A 422 4.66 -29.98 24.05
C ASN A 422 5.16 -30.80 22.86
N LEU A 423 6.44 -31.19 22.89
CA LEU A 423 7.11 -31.86 21.78
C LEU A 423 6.45 -33.20 21.38
N THR A 424 5.84 -33.94 22.32
CA THR A 424 5.09 -35.17 21.97
C THR A 424 3.81 -34.91 21.19
N GLN A 425 3.24 -33.72 21.31
CA GLN A 425 2.02 -33.30 20.61
C GLN A 425 2.29 -32.67 19.24
N LEU A 426 3.55 -32.43 18.87
CA LEU A 426 3.92 -31.69 17.67
C LEU A 426 3.28 -32.24 16.39
N ALA A 427 3.30 -33.57 16.21
CA ALA A 427 2.73 -34.22 15.03
C ALA A 427 1.21 -34.04 14.91
N GLN A 428 0.50 -34.12 16.03
CA GLN A 428 -0.95 -33.94 16.07
C GLN A 428 -1.32 -32.49 15.75
N LEU A 429 -0.68 -31.53 16.41
CA LEU A 429 -0.95 -30.11 16.21
C LEU A 429 -0.59 -29.67 14.78
N ALA A 430 0.52 -30.17 14.23
CA ALA A 430 0.92 -29.88 12.86
C ALA A 430 -0.06 -30.42 11.79
N LYS A 431 -0.76 -31.54 12.05
CA LYS A 431 -1.80 -32.08 11.15
C LYS A 431 -3.09 -31.26 11.19
N GLN A 432 -3.40 -30.62 12.32
CA GLN A 432 -4.59 -29.79 12.50
C GLN A 432 -4.40 -28.36 11.96
N ALA A 433 -3.16 -27.90 11.92
CA ALA A 433 -2.80 -26.54 11.55
C ALA A 433 -2.96 -26.30 10.02
N PRO A 434 -3.67 -25.23 9.60
CA PRO A 434 -3.69 -24.80 8.20
C PRO A 434 -2.29 -24.48 7.67
N THR A 435 -2.04 -24.69 6.38
CA THR A 435 -0.78 -24.30 5.73
C THR A 435 -0.89 -22.94 5.04
N PRO A 436 0.18 -22.15 4.95
CA PRO A 436 1.55 -22.43 5.43
C PRO A 436 1.66 -22.27 6.95
N ALA A 437 2.48 -23.11 7.59
CA ALA A 437 2.74 -23.07 9.03
C ALA A 437 4.24 -23.16 9.35
N LEU A 438 4.64 -22.43 10.40
CA LEU A 438 5.95 -22.49 11.02
C LEU A 438 5.85 -23.27 12.33
N LEU A 439 6.77 -24.20 12.56
CA LEU A 439 6.89 -24.87 13.86
C LEU A 439 7.98 -24.19 14.66
N ILE A 440 7.71 -23.86 15.92
CA ILE A 440 8.70 -23.38 16.89
C ILE A 440 8.82 -24.43 17.99
N VAL A 441 10.05 -24.87 18.26
CA VAL A 441 10.37 -25.80 19.36
C VAL A 441 11.37 -25.12 20.29
N GLY A 442 11.00 -24.98 21.56
CA GLY A 442 11.84 -24.34 22.57
C GLY A 442 11.02 -23.69 23.68
N GLU A 443 11.67 -23.46 24.81
CA GLU A 443 11.06 -22.95 26.04
C GLU A 443 10.38 -21.59 25.83
N VAL A 444 10.87 -20.80 24.87
CA VAL A 444 10.25 -19.53 24.46
C VAL A 444 8.81 -19.67 23.98
N ALA A 445 8.39 -20.83 23.46
CA ALA A 445 7.02 -21.04 23.00
C ALA A 445 5.99 -20.93 24.15
N ALA A 446 6.39 -21.22 25.40
CA ALA A 446 5.54 -21.06 26.57
C ALA A 446 5.18 -19.59 26.85
N LEU A 447 5.98 -18.63 26.36
CA LEU A 447 5.74 -17.20 26.56
C LEU A 447 4.52 -16.66 25.78
N HIS A 448 4.00 -17.43 24.81
CA HIS A 448 2.80 -17.09 24.06
C HIS A 448 1.65 -16.65 24.99
N HIS A 449 1.39 -17.40 26.06
CA HIS A 449 0.29 -17.13 27.00
C HIS A 449 0.39 -15.77 27.71
N GLN A 450 1.59 -15.20 27.81
CA GLN A 450 1.82 -13.92 28.49
C GLN A 450 1.96 -12.75 27.50
N LEU A 451 2.54 -13.03 26.31
CA LEU A 451 2.96 -12.00 25.36
C LEU A 451 2.06 -11.91 24.12
N ALA A 452 1.08 -12.80 23.95
CA ALA A 452 0.13 -12.75 22.84
C ALA A 452 -0.60 -11.39 22.80
N TRP A 453 -0.43 -10.67 21.70
CA TRP A 453 -0.98 -9.33 21.51
C TRP A 453 -1.82 -9.18 20.24
N PHE A 454 -1.65 -10.09 19.27
CA PHE A 454 -2.27 -10.04 17.95
C PHE A 454 -3.32 -11.14 17.79
N GLY A 455 -4.42 -10.83 17.09
CA GLY A 455 -5.61 -11.70 16.99
C GLY A 455 -6.59 -11.51 18.16
N ASP A 456 -7.78 -12.09 18.06
CA ASP A 456 -8.83 -11.94 19.07
C ASP A 456 -8.42 -12.59 20.40
N ARG A 457 -8.12 -11.76 21.39
CA ARG A 457 -7.90 -12.14 22.81
C ARG A 457 -9.14 -12.71 23.51
N GLN A 458 -10.26 -12.90 22.82
CA GLN A 458 -11.55 -13.19 23.45
C GLN A 458 -11.75 -14.63 23.98
N THR A 459 -10.82 -15.56 23.77
CA THR A 459 -11.03 -16.97 24.18
C THR A 459 -10.14 -17.51 25.29
N GLN A 460 -9.25 -16.73 25.91
CA GLN A 460 -8.31 -17.26 26.92
C GLN A 460 -8.43 -16.69 28.35
N HIS A 461 -9.30 -15.71 28.62
CA HIS A 461 -9.41 -15.12 29.97
C HIS A 461 -10.68 -15.45 30.79
N THR A 462 -11.61 -16.26 30.29
CA THR A 462 -12.85 -16.60 31.02
C THR A 462 -12.74 -17.71 32.07
N SER A 463 -11.54 -18.24 32.35
CA SER A 463 -11.35 -19.29 33.37
C SER A 463 -10.57 -18.87 34.63
N ALA A 464 -10.25 -17.59 34.82
CA ALA A 464 -9.39 -17.15 35.93
C ALA A 464 -9.92 -15.94 36.75
N ILE A 465 -11.21 -15.61 36.69
CA ILE A 465 -11.81 -14.62 37.60
C ILE A 465 -13.09 -15.21 38.21
N HIS A 466 -12.91 -16.25 39.03
CA HIS A 466 -13.87 -16.62 40.06
C HIS A 466 -13.08 -16.82 41.36
N SER A 467 -12.82 -15.72 42.07
CA SER A 467 -12.67 -15.64 43.53
C SER A 467 -11.99 -14.33 43.94
N SER A 468 -12.79 -13.34 44.34
CA SER A 468 -12.55 -12.41 45.46
C SER A 468 -13.45 -11.17 45.30
N LEU A 469 -14.74 -11.37 45.59
CA LEU A 469 -15.58 -10.26 46.05
C LEU A 469 -15.12 -9.91 47.47
N VAL A 470 -14.32 -8.86 47.59
CA VAL A 470 -14.13 -8.15 48.86
C VAL A 470 -15.11 -6.98 48.86
N HIS A 471 -16.18 -7.13 49.63
CA HIS A 471 -17.01 -6.04 50.11
C HIS A 471 -16.16 -5.05 50.89
N PHE A 472 -16.26 -3.75 50.60
CA PHE A 472 -16.27 -2.74 51.64
C PHE A 472 -17.16 -1.55 51.26
N ALA A 473 -18.02 -1.24 52.23
CA ALA A 473 -18.85 -0.07 52.55
C ALA A 473 -18.83 1.14 51.61
#